data_AF-A0A965N698-F1
#
_entry.id   AF-A0A965N698-F1
#
_cell.length_a   1.000
_cell.length_b   1.000
_cell.length_c   1.000
_cell.angle_alpha   90.00
_cell.angle_beta   90.00
_cell.angle_gamma   90.00
#
_symmetry.space_group_name_H-M   'P 1'
#
loop_
_entity.id
_entity.type
_entity.pdbx_description
1 polymer ?
#
loop_
_entity_poly.entity_id
_entity_poly.type
_entity_poly.pdbx_seq_one_letter_code
_entity_poly.pdbx_strand_id
1 'polypeptide(L)'
;MNLWEHSAFVGRFVMGQRLARIAADLLEVRGVRLYHDQSLYKEPGGGITPAHADQYYWPLDSDRTITVWIPLQAVAPEMGPLGFYAGSQGVAFGRNLGISDESEVKISENMARHGFAIDAGPSVKTIIYMDADMRLMPALNAIQANDRDQWCPGAVAGGVIDTRKNPVIWSRSPQTA
;
A
#
# COMPACT_ATOMS: atom_id res chain seq x y z
N MET A 1 10.58 6.81 -1.67
CA MET A 1 11.95 6.26 -1.68
C MET A 1 12.00 5.16 -0.62
N ASN A 2 12.62 4.01 -0.89
CA ASN A 2 12.80 2.93 0.08
C ASN A 2 13.78 3.32 1.18
N LEU A 3 13.27 3.75 2.33
CA LEU A 3 14.10 4.20 3.44
C LEU A 3 14.93 3.06 4.05
N TRP A 4 14.46 1.83 3.93
CA TRP A 4 15.20 0.65 4.39
C TRP A 4 16.58 0.50 3.71
N GLU A 5 16.73 0.96 2.46
CA GLU A 5 17.99 0.91 1.71
C GLU A 5 19.02 1.95 2.22
N HIS A 6 18.55 2.97 2.94
CA HIS A 6 19.37 4.11 3.37
C HIS A 6 19.68 4.11 4.87
N SER A 7 19.02 3.26 5.66
CA SER A 7 19.23 3.19 7.10
C SER A 7 19.07 1.76 7.61
N ALA A 8 20.15 1.20 8.15
CA ALA A 8 20.12 -0.12 8.79
C ALA A 8 19.12 -0.17 9.97
N PHE A 9 18.91 0.96 10.66
CA PHE A 9 17.90 1.06 11.71
C PHE A 9 16.49 0.90 11.14
N VAL A 10 16.16 1.63 10.07
CA VAL A 10 14.87 1.49 9.38
C VAL A 10 14.72 0.11 8.76
N GLY A 11 15.79 -0.44 8.18
CA GLY A 11 15.82 -1.78 7.62
C GLY A 11 15.44 -2.85 8.63
N ARG A 12 15.97 -2.81 9.86
CA ARG A 12 15.57 -3.77 10.92
C ARG A 12 14.08 -3.71 11.23
N PHE A 13 13.49 -2.51 11.20
CA PHE A 13 12.07 -2.31 11.45
C PHE A 13 11.21 -2.81 10.29
N VAL A 14 11.51 -2.41 9.06
CA VAL A 14 10.78 -2.78 7.83
C VAL A 14 10.83 -4.29 7.57
N MET A 15 11.98 -4.90 7.80
CA MET A 15 12.20 -6.35 7.63
C MET A 15 11.71 -7.18 8.84
N GLY A 16 11.09 -6.54 9.84
CA GLY A 16 10.56 -7.23 11.01
C GLY A 16 9.36 -8.13 10.67
N GLN A 17 9.41 -9.40 11.09
CA GLN A 17 8.38 -10.38 10.72
C GLN A 17 7.04 -10.20 11.43
N ARG A 18 6.96 -9.41 12.52
CA ARG A 18 5.72 -9.24 13.28
C ARG A 18 4.61 -8.62 12.43
N LEU A 19 4.92 -7.53 11.74
CA LEU A 19 3.95 -6.86 10.86
C LEU A 19 3.69 -7.67 9.59
N ALA A 20 4.73 -8.27 9.01
CA ALA A 20 4.60 -9.13 7.84
C ALA A 20 3.69 -10.34 8.09
N ARG A 21 3.78 -10.97 9.27
CA ARG A 21 2.86 -12.06 9.65
C ARG A 21 1.42 -11.57 9.78
N ILE A 22 1.19 -10.46 10.47
CA ILE A 22 -0.16 -9.86 10.58
C ILE A 22 -0.71 -9.53 9.19
N ALA A 23 0.10 -8.95 8.31
CA ALA A 23 -0.27 -8.67 6.93
C ALA A 23 -0.65 -9.94 6.17
N ALA A 24 0.14 -11.01 6.29
CA ALA A 24 -0.16 -12.28 5.64
C ALA A 24 -1.44 -12.94 6.17
N ASP A 25 -1.71 -12.82 7.47
CA ASP A 25 -2.94 -13.32 8.10
C ASP A 25 -4.16 -12.51 7.61
N LEU A 26 -4.08 -11.18 7.58
CA LEU A 26 -5.17 -10.30 7.10
C LEU A 26 -5.44 -10.45 5.59
N LEU A 27 -4.39 -10.68 4.80
CA LEU A 27 -4.50 -10.95 3.37
C LEU A 27 -4.90 -12.40 3.06
N GLU A 28 -4.92 -13.28 4.05
CA GLU A 28 -5.19 -14.71 3.91
C GLU A 28 -4.23 -15.43 2.94
N VAL A 29 -2.98 -14.97 2.87
CA VAL A 29 -1.94 -15.52 1.99
C VAL A 29 -0.93 -16.35 2.77
N ARG A 30 -0.13 -17.18 2.09
CA ARG A 30 0.88 -18.04 2.74
C ARG A 30 2.13 -17.27 3.16
N GLY A 31 2.38 -16.12 2.56
CA GLY A 31 3.53 -15.28 2.85
C GLY A 31 3.40 -13.93 2.17
N VAL A 32 4.23 -12.99 2.60
CA VAL A 32 4.28 -11.66 2.01
C VAL A 32 5.71 -11.24 1.74
N ARG A 33 5.87 -10.44 0.69
CA ARG A 33 7.09 -9.72 0.35
C ARG A 33 6.90 -8.22 0.54
N LEU A 34 8.00 -7.51 0.71
CA LEU A 34 7.98 -6.04 0.71
C LEU A 34 7.66 -5.54 -0.71
N TYR A 35 6.68 -4.66 -0.85
CA TYR A 35 6.49 -3.90 -2.09
C TYR A 35 7.39 -2.65 -2.06
N HIS A 36 7.16 -1.74 -1.12
CA HIS A 36 8.10 -0.66 -0.79
C HIS A 36 7.81 -0.09 0.60
N ASP A 37 8.71 0.77 1.10
CA ASP A 37 8.48 1.55 2.31
C ASP A 37 8.72 3.05 2.05
N GLN A 38 8.03 3.92 2.78
CA GLN A 38 8.28 5.36 2.73
C GLN A 38 7.84 6.06 4.01
N SER A 39 8.42 7.25 4.24
CA SER A 39 7.88 8.21 5.21
C SER A 39 7.16 9.30 4.45
N LEU A 40 6.01 9.70 4.98
CA LEU A 40 5.19 10.78 4.46
C LEU A 40 5.11 11.84 5.54
N TYR A 41 5.32 13.09 5.12
CA TYR A 41 5.31 14.26 5.99
C TYR A 41 4.30 15.25 5.41
N LYS A 42 3.49 15.83 6.29
CA LYS A 42 2.52 16.86 5.93
C LYS A 42 2.86 18.10 6.73
N GLU A 43 3.28 19.15 6.03
CA GLU A 43 3.57 20.43 6.65
C GLU A 43 2.29 21.13 7.11
N PRO A 44 2.35 21.97 8.16
CA PRO A 44 1.23 22.83 8.55
C PRO A 44 0.71 23.64 7.35
N GLY A 45 -0.61 23.64 7.15
CA GLY A 45 -1.24 24.28 6.00
C GLY A 45 -1.19 23.49 4.69
N GLY A 46 -0.58 22.30 4.68
CA GLY A 46 -0.70 21.36 3.56
C GLY A 46 -2.16 20.94 3.37
N GLY A 47 -2.65 21.00 2.13
CA GLY A 47 -4.01 20.61 1.77
C GLY A 47 -4.32 19.14 2.07
N ILE A 48 -5.55 18.70 1.81
CA ILE A 48 -5.91 17.29 2.00
C ILE A 48 -5.13 16.39 1.02
N THR A 49 -5.05 15.09 1.34
CA THR A 49 -4.77 14.07 0.32
C THR A 49 -6.12 13.63 -0.22
N PRO A 50 -6.45 13.92 -1.50
CA PRO A 50 -7.72 13.52 -2.11
C PRO A 50 -8.04 12.04 -1.95
N ALA A 51 -9.33 11.70 -1.87
CA ALA A 51 -9.80 10.32 -1.89
C ALA A 51 -9.24 9.58 -3.12
N HIS A 52 -8.73 8.36 -2.88
CA HIS A 52 -8.11 7.52 -3.90
C HIS A 52 -8.09 6.05 -3.44
N ALA A 53 -7.73 5.17 -4.38
CA ALA A 53 -7.33 3.80 -4.09
C ALA A 53 -5.90 3.59 -4.60
N ASP A 54 -5.01 3.11 -3.74
CA ASP A 54 -3.57 2.97 -4.07
C ASP A 54 -3.32 2.13 -5.34
N GLN A 55 -4.18 1.13 -5.61
CA GLN A 55 -4.06 0.24 -6.76
C GLN A 55 -3.99 0.97 -8.11
N TYR A 56 -4.49 2.20 -8.21
CA TYR A 56 -4.35 3.00 -9.43
C TYR A 56 -2.90 3.09 -9.91
N TYR A 57 -1.95 3.17 -8.96
CA TYR A 57 -0.52 3.30 -9.22
C TYR A 57 0.19 1.96 -9.35
N TRP A 58 -0.26 0.96 -8.60
CA TRP A 58 0.49 -0.28 -8.42
C TRP A 58 0.38 -1.22 -9.64
N PRO A 59 1.51 -1.76 -10.14
CA PRO A 59 1.54 -2.66 -11.30
C PRO A 59 1.25 -4.13 -10.92
N LEU A 60 0.31 -4.37 -10.00
CA LEU A 60 0.07 -5.66 -9.34
C LEU A 60 -1.17 -6.35 -9.90
N ASP A 61 -1.10 -7.66 -10.13
CA ASP A 61 -2.14 -8.43 -10.82
C ASP A 61 -3.28 -8.94 -9.93
N SER A 62 -3.20 -8.71 -8.61
CA SER A 62 -4.26 -9.03 -7.65
C SER A 62 -4.40 -7.97 -6.57
N ASP A 63 -5.47 -8.08 -5.77
CA ASP A 63 -5.75 -7.22 -4.63
C ASP A 63 -5.08 -7.69 -3.32
N ARG A 64 -4.25 -8.74 -3.37
CA ARG A 64 -3.53 -9.29 -2.21
C ARG A 64 -2.33 -8.42 -1.81
N THR A 65 -2.62 -7.17 -1.47
CA THR A 65 -1.67 -6.12 -1.10
C THR A 65 -2.24 -5.32 0.07
N ILE A 66 -1.39 -4.93 1.03
CA ILE A 66 -1.80 -4.17 2.21
C ILE A 66 -0.78 -3.11 2.58
N THR A 67 -1.28 -1.92 2.92
CA THR A 67 -0.47 -0.80 3.43
C THR A 67 -0.60 -0.74 4.95
N VAL A 68 0.53 -0.78 5.65
CA VAL A 68 0.62 -0.59 7.09
C VAL A 68 1.05 0.85 7.37
N TRP A 69 0.18 1.63 8.01
CA TRP A 69 0.45 3.02 8.45
C TRP A 69 0.83 3.04 9.94
N ILE A 70 1.97 3.65 10.30
CA ILE A 70 2.58 3.57 11.64
C ILE A 70 3.03 4.94 12.15
N PRO A 71 2.16 5.68 12.86
CA PRO A 71 2.48 7.05 13.27
C PRO A 71 3.80 7.12 14.05
N LEU A 72 4.74 7.93 13.55
CA LEU A 72 6.04 8.18 14.19
C LEU A 72 5.97 9.26 15.28
N GLN A 73 4.83 9.94 15.38
CA GLN A 73 4.48 10.90 16.42
C GLN A 73 2.97 10.86 16.68
N ALA A 74 2.52 11.48 17.75
CA ALA A 74 1.09 11.71 17.95
C ALA A 74 0.52 12.55 16.80
N VAL A 75 -0.67 12.17 16.31
CA VAL A 75 -1.36 12.85 15.21
C VAL A 75 -2.70 13.34 15.74
N ALA A 76 -2.76 14.62 16.06
CA ALA A 76 -4.00 15.26 16.49
C ALA A 76 -4.97 15.42 15.30
N PRO A 77 -6.29 15.51 15.53
CA PRO A 77 -7.28 15.63 14.45
C PRO A 77 -6.99 16.76 13.45
N GLU A 78 -6.49 17.90 13.94
CA GLU A 78 -6.11 19.06 13.15
C GLU A 78 -4.91 18.82 12.22
N MET A 79 -4.11 17.78 12.46
CA MET A 79 -2.97 17.41 11.62
C MET A 79 -3.39 16.63 10.35
N GLY A 80 -4.69 16.34 10.19
CA GLY A 80 -5.20 15.55 9.08
C GLY A 80 -4.82 14.09 9.20
N PRO A 81 -5.35 13.35 10.19
CA PRO A 81 -5.18 11.90 10.29
C PRO A 81 -5.65 11.19 9.02
N LEU A 82 -5.19 9.96 8.84
CA LEU A 82 -5.67 9.13 7.74
C LEU A 82 -7.13 8.79 7.94
N GLY A 83 -7.92 8.91 6.87
CA GLY A 83 -9.32 8.52 6.82
C GLY A 83 -9.54 7.40 5.81
N PHE A 84 -10.45 6.47 6.14
CA PHE A 84 -10.88 5.40 5.25
C PHE A 84 -12.40 5.33 5.17
N TYR A 85 -12.92 4.93 4.03
CA TYR A 85 -14.31 4.50 3.91
C TYR A 85 -14.40 3.04 4.36
N ALA A 86 -14.82 2.80 5.60
CA ALA A 86 -14.81 1.46 6.17
C ALA A 86 -15.72 0.50 5.36
N GLY A 87 -15.14 -0.61 4.86
CA GLY A 87 -15.86 -1.58 4.03
C GLY A 87 -15.80 -1.31 2.51
N SER A 88 -15.17 -0.22 2.06
CA SER A 88 -15.13 0.15 0.65
C SER A 88 -14.20 -0.71 -0.21
N GLN A 89 -13.44 -1.65 0.36
CA GLN A 89 -12.46 -2.45 -0.37
C GLN A 89 -13.09 -3.31 -1.48
N GLY A 90 -14.38 -3.65 -1.41
CA GLY A 90 -15.08 -4.36 -2.47
C GLY A 90 -15.55 -3.48 -3.64
N VAL A 91 -15.40 -2.16 -3.55
CA VAL A 91 -15.90 -1.21 -4.54
C VAL A 91 -14.89 -1.05 -5.69
N ALA A 92 -15.37 -1.28 -6.92
CA ALA A 92 -14.55 -1.12 -8.12
C ALA A 92 -14.41 0.34 -8.58
N PHE A 93 -15.44 1.18 -8.32
CA PHE A 93 -15.43 2.59 -8.70
C PHE A 93 -14.28 3.33 -8.02
N GLY A 94 -13.60 4.21 -8.77
CA GLY A 94 -12.48 5.02 -8.27
C GLY A 94 -11.10 4.39 -8.43
N ARG A 95 -11.00 3.07 -8.68
CA ARG A 95 -9.70 2.39 -8.86
C ARG A 95 -8.92 2.82 -10.12
N ASN A 96 -9.58 3.51 -11.04
CA ASN A 96 -8.99 4.07 -12.25
C ASN A 96 -8.82 5.61 -12.17
N LEU A 97 -8.99 6.21 -10.99
CA LEU A 97 -8.83 7.65 -10.77
C LEU A 97 -7.57 7.91 -9.95
N GLY A 98 -6.67 8.71 -10.50
CA GLY A 98 -5.51 9.23 -9.77
C GLY A 98 -5.90 10.33 -8.80
N ILE A 99 -5.08 10.50 -7.75
CA ILE A 99 -5.22 11.54 -6.73
C ILE A 99 -5.37 12.91 -7.38
N SER A 100 -6.54 13.52 -7.24
CA SER A 100 -6.90 14.80 -7.84
C SER A 100 -8.17 15.37 -7.22
N ASP A 101 -8.48 16.63 -7.48
CA ASP A 101 -9.77 17.22 -7.08
C ASP A 101 -10.96 16.43 -7.66
N GLU A 102 -10.79 15.86 -8.86
CA GLU A 102 -11.79 15.00 -9.49
C GLU A 102 -11.99 13.69 -8.70
N SER A 103 -10.91 13.05 -8.25
CA SER A 103 -11.01 11.81 -7.47
C SER A 103 -11.64 12.07 -6.12
N GLU A 104 -11.32 13.18 -5.46
CA GLU A 104 -11.97 13.61 -4.22
C GLU A 104 -13.49 13.66 -4.40
N VAL A 105 -13.97 14.44 -5.36
CA VAL A 105 -15.41 14.62 -5.59
C VAL A 105 -16.07 13.29 -5.96
N LYS A 106 -15.56 12.60 -6.98
CA LYS A 106 -16.23 11.42 -7.54
C LYS A 106 -16.24 10.24 -6.58
N ILE A 107 -15.13 9.98 -5.91
CA ILE A 107 -15.03 8.85 -4.99
C ILE A 107 -15.88 9.14 -3.76
N SER A 108 -15.76 10.33 -3.15
CA SER A 108 -16.52 10.69 -1.96
C SER A 108 -18.04 10.65 -2.21
N GLU A 109 -18.52 11.15 -3.36
CA GLU A 109 -19.93 10.99 -3.74
C GLU A 109 -20.35 9.52 -3.91
N ASN A 110 -19.52 8.71 -4.56
CA ASN A 110 -19.81 7.31 -4.74
C ASN A 110 -19.88 6.56 -3.39
N MET A 111 -18.96 6.85 -2.47
CA MET A 111 -18.95 6.23 -1.14
C MET A 111 -20.16 6.64 -0.32
N ALA A 112 -20.56 7.92 -0.39
CA ALA A 112 -21.79 8.40 0.23
C ALA A 112 -23.04 7.69 -0.32
N ARG A 113 -23.13 7.45 -1.64
CA ARG A 113 -24.24 6.69 -2.25
C ARG A 113 -24.32 5.24 -1.75
N HIS A 114 -23.18 4.64 -1.40
CA HIS A 114 -23.13 3.29 -0.83
C HIS A 114 -23.33 3.26 0.69
N GLY A 115 -23.42 4.43 1.35
CA GLY A 115 -23.62 4.54 2.79
C GLY A 115 -22.37 4.25 3.62
N PHE A 116 -21.17 4.31 3.02
CA PHE A 116 -19.93 4.15 3.78
C PHE A 116 -19.64 5.39 4.63
N ALA A 117 -19.30 5.17 5.90
CA ALA A 117 -18.82 6.21 6.79
C ALA A 117 -17.29 6.37 6.66
N ILE A 118 -16.80 7.59 6.85
CA ILE A 118 -15.37 7.84 7.04
C ILE A 118 -15.01 7.48 8.48
N ASP A 119 -14.04 6.59 8.62
CA ASP A 119 -13.35 6.32 9.88
C ASP A 119 -11.95 6.95 9.81
N ALA A 120 -11.60 7.77 10.81
CA ALA A 120 -10.35 8.54 10.85
C ALA A 120 -9.49 8.17 12.06
N GLY A 121 -8.19 7.94 11.84
CA GLY A 121 -7.25 7.53 12.89
C GLY A 121 -5.83 8.08 12.69
N PRO A 122 -5.01 8.16 13.75
CA PRO A 122 -3.67 8.74 13.68
C PRO A 122 -2.77 7.94 12.73
N SER A 123 -1.95 8.59 11.90
CA SER A 123 -1.10 7.91 10.91
C SER A 123 0.12 8.72 10.50
N VAL A 124 1.25 8.04 10.26
CA VAL A 124 2.34 8.39 9.31
C VAL A 124 3.30 7.19 9.20
N LYS A 125 4.38 7.18 8.41
CA LYS A 125 5.17 6.01 7.91
C LYS A 125 4.34 4.85 7.32
N THR A 126 4.59 4.54 6.05
CA THR A 126 4.02 3.36 5.39
C THR A 126 5.04 2.25 5.18
N ILE A 127 4.54 1.02 5.30
CA ILE A 127 5.18 -0.20 4.79
C ILE A 127 4.12 -0.92 3.97
N ILE A 128 4.43 -1.28 2.73
CA ILE A 128 3.48 -1.94 1.85
C ILE A 128 3.95 -3.37 1.63
N TYR A 129 3.08 -4.32 1.94
CA TYR A 129 3.30 -5.74 1.71
C TYR A 129 2.41 -6.23 0.57
N MET A 130 2.93 -7.13 -0.25
CA MET A 130 2.16 -7.86 -1.26
C MET A 130 2.34 -9.36 -1.04
N ASP A 131 1.44 -10.17 -1.59
CA ASP A 131 1.58 -11.63 -1.62
C ASP A 131 3.00 -12.03 -2.09
N ALA A 132 3.61 -13.01 -1.41
CA ALA A 132 4.88 -13.57 -1.83
C ALA A 132 4.84 -14.10 -3.28
N ASP A 133 3.69 -14.56 -3.76
CA ASP A 133 3.50 -15.05 -5.12
C ASP A 133 2.93 -13.98 -6.09
N MET A 134 2.85 -12.70 -5.65
CA MET A 134 2.34 -11.58 -6.46
C MET A 134 3.08 -11.44 -7.80
N ARG A 135 2.33 -11.21 -8.88
CA ARG A 135 2.91 -11.06 -10.23
C ARG A 135 2.76 -9.64 -10.75
N LEU A 136 3.68 -9.29 -11.65
CA LEU A 136 3.60 -8.05 -12.40
C LEU A 136 2.48 -8.20 -13.44
N MET A 137 1.61 -7.19 -13.55
CA MET A 137 0.60 -7.18 -14.61
C MET A 137 1.24 -7.33 -16.01
N PRO A 138 0.57 -8.00 -16.95
CA PRO A 138 1.12 -8.24 -18.29
C PRO A 138 1.21 -6.96 -19.15
N ALA A 139 0.38 -5.95 -18.85
CA ALA A 139 0.37 -4.65 -19.51
C ALA A 139 0.22 -3.55 -18.47
N LEU A 140 1.02 -2.49 -18.60
CA LEU A 140 1.06 -1.37 -17.68
C LEU A 140 0.74 -0.07 -18.43
N ASN A 141 0.01 0.83 -17.79
CA ASN A 141 -0.02 2.22 -18.22
C ASN A 141 1.29 2.94 -17.82
N ALA A 142 1.48 4.18 -18.25
CA ALA A 142 2.72 4.93 -17.97
C ALA A 142 3.00 5.14 -16.47
N ILE A 143 1.95 5.30 -15.66
CA ILE A 143 2.06 5.50 -14.21
C ILE A 143 2.51 4.21 -13.53
N GLN A 144 1.87 3.09 -13.88
CA GLN A 144 2.24 1.76 -13.39
C GLN A 144 3.64 1.33 -13.85
N ALA A 145 4.04 1.70 -15.07
CA ALA A 145 5.39 1.46 -15.56
C ALA A 145 6.43 2.24 -14.73
N ASN A 146 6.15 3.50 -14.38
CA ASN A 146 6.99 4.28 -13.48
C ASN A 146 7.12 3.62 -12.10
N ASP A 147 6.01 3.15 -11.51
CA ASP A 147 6.04 2.46 -10.22
C ASP A 147 6.81 1.13 -10.30
N ARG A 148 6.67 0.37 -11.39
CA ARG A 148 7.48 -0.83 -11.66
C ARG A 148 8.97 -0.50 -11.68
N ASP A 149 9.36 0.52 -12.42
CA ASP A 149 10.77 0.91 -12.57
C ASP A 149 11.36 1.36 -11.22
N GLN A 150 10.56 2.02 -10.38
CA GLN A 150 10.99 2.54 -9.10
C GLN A 150 11.08 1.47 -8.00
N TRP A 151 10.03 0.65 -7.86
CA TRP A 151 9.81 -0.24 -6.72
C TRP A 151 10.11 -1.71 -7.02
N CYS A 152 9.98 -2.12 -8.28
CA CYS A 152 10.17 -3.50 -8.73
C CYS A 152 11.17 -3.59 -9.91
N PRO A 153 12.36 -2.98 -9.81
CA PRO A 153 13.30 -2.93 -10.92
C PRO A 153 13.71 -4.34 -11.35
N GLY A 154 13.56 -4.63 -12.64
CA GLY A 154 13.86 -5.95 -13.21
C GLY A 154 12.71 -6.97 -13.17
N ALA A 155 11.56 -6.63 -12.58
CA ALA A 155 10.37 -7.49 -12.67
C ALA A 155 9.90 -7.64 -14.13
N VAL A 156 9.50 -8.86 -14.49
CA VAL A 156 9.07 -9.24 -15.84
C VAL A 156 7.56 -9.37 -15.88
N ALA A 157 6.93 -8.88 -16.96
CA ALA A 157 5.49 -8.94 -17.17
C ALA A 157 4.96 -10.38 -17.02
N GLY A 158 3.91 -10.57 -16.21
CA GLY A 158 3.31 -11.87 -15.88
C GLY A 158 4.15 -12.76 -14.95
N GLY A 159 5.39 -12.39 -14.66
CA GLY A 159 6.27 -13.08 -13.72
C GLY A 159 5.98 -12.69 -12.27
N VAL A 160 6.36 -13.57 -11.33
CA VAL A 160 6.38 -13.24 -9.90
C VAL A 160 7.34 -12.08 -9.69
N ILE A 161 6.94 -11.09 -8.89
CA ILE A 161 7.75 -9.91 -8.60
C ILE A 161 8.83 -10.29 -7.58
N ASP A 162 9.90 -10.91 -8.05
CA ASP A 162 11.04 -11.33 -7.24
C ASP A 162 12.30 -10.54 -7.59
N THR A 163 12.39 -9.35 -7.00
CA THR A 163 13.54 -8.46 -7.19
C THR A 163 14.28 -8.27 -5.88
N ARG A 164 15.52 -7.76 -5.95
CA ARG A 164 16.30 -7.36 -4.76
C ARG A 164 15.53 -6.42 -3.82
N LYS A 165 14.64 -5.58 -4.37
CA LYS A 165 13.85 -4.62 -3.59
C LYS A 165 12.60 -5.22 -2.98
N ASN A 166 12.20 -6.42 -3.41
CA ASN A 166 10.96 -7.06 -2.99
C ASN A 166 11.20 -8.41 -2.29
N PRO A 167 12.07 -8.49 -1.26
CA PRO A 167 12.34 -9.75 -0.59
C PRO A 167 11.09 -10.30 0.12
N VAL A 168 10.97 -11.62 0.17
CA VAL A 168 10.01 -12.28 1.07
C VAL A 168 10.40 -11.96 2.51
N ILE A 169 9.46 -11.37 3.25
CA ILE A 169 9.68 -10.97 4.66
C ILE A 169 9.23 -12.08 5.59
N TRP A 170 8.12 -12.72 5.24
CA TRP A 170 7.55 -13.80 6.04
C TRP A 170 6.79 -14.79 5.16
N SER A 171 6.87 -16.06 5.53
CA SER A 171 6.03 -17.13 4.98
C SER A 171 5.74 -18.18 6.05
N ARG A 172 4.58 -18.83 5.94
CA ARG A 172 4.27 -20.04 6.72
C ARG A 172 5.23 -21.13 6.26
N SER A 173 5.86 -21.82 7.22
CA SER A 173 6.53 -23.08 6.92
C SER A 173 5.50 -24.04 6.29
N PRO A 174 5.91 -24.87 5.31
CA PRO A 174 5.04 -25.93 4.83
C PRO A 174 4.56 -26.74 6.04
N GLN A 175 3.24 -26.89 6.20
CA GLN A 175 2.72 -27.85 7.17
C GLN A 175 3.22 -29.22 6.71
N THR A 176 4.10 -29.85 7.48
CA THR A 176 4.34 -31.28 7.32
C THR A 176 3.03 -31.96 7.67
N ALA A 177 2.41 -32.59 6.66
CA ALA A 177 1.26 -33.47 6.83
C ALA A 177 1.62 -34.66 7.71
#